data_AF-A0AAN5DF12-F1
#
_entry.id   AF-A0AAN5DF12-F1
#
_cell.length_a   1.000
_cell.length_b   1.000
_cell.length_c   1.000
_cell.angle_alpha   90.00
_cell.angle_beta   90.00
_cell.angle_gamma   90.00
#
_symmetry.space_group_name_H-M   'P 1'
#
loop_
_entity.id
_entity.type
_entity.pdbx_description
1 polymer ?
#
loop_
_entity_poly.entity_id
_entity_poly.type
_entity_poly.pdbx_seq_one_letter_code
_entity_poly.pdbx_strand_id
1 'polypeptide(L)'
;RMAQQRRRNSAFDDIWQQLEGGLGHIYRKEPMVPTMYMGLYTHVYNFCTTVSPLTGTPILPARNLIRMTVQKETTDFVGTELYNNLAAFIKDHVEVILKESKRRSGEEQLKYFTVQWDLFRFCSKVVNGIFAYLNRHWIKRELEN
;
A
#
# COMPACT_ATOMS: atom_id res chain seq x y z
N ARG A 1 25.54 -3.81 11.12
CA ARG A 1 24.14 -4.28 11.32
C ARG A 1 23.17 -3.13 11.60
N MET A 2 23.40 -2.25 12.59
CA MET A 2 22.49 -1.11 12.88
C MET A 2 22.36 -0.07 11.75
N ALA A 3 23.45 0.29 11.06
CA ALA A 3 23.40 1.25 9.95
C ALA A 3 22.63 0.73 8.71
N GLN A 4 22.58 -0.58 8.53
CA GLN A 4 21.90 -1.24 7.41
C GLN A 4 20.39 -1.30 7.61
N GLN A 5 19.93 -1.51 8.85
CA GLN A 5 18.51 -1.43 9.19
C GLN A 5 17.99 0.00 9.04
N ARG A 6 18.74 1.00 9.51
CA ARG A 6 18.37 2.43 9.40
C ARG A 6 18.19 2.90 7.95
N ARG A 7 19.07 2.46 7.04
CA ARG A 7 18.95 2.79 5.60
C ARG A 7 17.76 2.09 4.93
N ARG A 8 17.43 0.86 5.34
CA ARG A 8 16.26 0.14 4.84
C ARG A 8 14.96 0.81 5.26
N ASN A 9 14.86 1.24 6.52
CA ASN A 9 13.69 1.97 7.01
C ASN A 9 13.51 3.29 6.24
N SER A 10 14.60 4.06 6.03
CA SER A 10 14.53 5.31 5.25
C SER A 10 14.06 5.11 3.80
N ALA A 11 14.51 4.07 3.11
CA ALA A 11 14.08 3.79 1.74
C ALA A 11 12.62 3.32 1.67
N PHE A 12 12.15 2.63 2.71
CA PHE A 12 10.73 2.29 2.84
C PHE A 12 9.89 3.54 3.09
N ASP A 13 10.30 4.42 4.00
CA ASP A 13 9.59 5.64 4.33
C ASP A 13 9.38 6.53 3.09
N ASP A 14 10.42 6.69 2.27
CA ASP A 14 10.34 7.48 1.02
C ASP A 14 9.33 6.90 0.01
N ILE A 15 9.28 5.57 -0.13
CA ILE A 15 8.36 4.88 -1.04
C ILE A 15 6.93 4.90 -0.46
N TRP A 16 6.81 4.69 0.86
CA TRP A 16 5.53 4.77 1.55
C TRP A 16 4.93 6.17 1.39
N GLN A 17 5.72 7.24 1.49
CA GLN A 17 5.24 8.61 1.23
C GLN A 17 4.68 8.77 -0.18
N GLN A 18 5.31 8.18 -1.19
CA GLN A 18 4.80 8.21 -2.57
C GLN A 18 3.50 7.41 -2.71
N LEU A 19 3.45 6.22 -2.10
CA LEU A 19 2.24 5.38 -2.06
C LEU A 19 1.09 6.10 -1.33
N GLU A 20 1.36 6.68 -0.16
CA GLU A 20 0.42 7.44 0.65
C GLU A 20 -0.09 8.67 -0.11
N GLY A 21 0.77 9.38 -0.83
CA GLY A 21 0.37 10.48 -1.71
C GLY A 21 -0.62 10.01 -2.80
N GLY A 22 -0.32 8.87 -3.43
CA GLY A 22 -1.21 8.25 -4.42
C GLY A 22 -2.53 7.73 -3.83
N LEU A 23 -2.48 7.14 -2.65
CA LEU A 23 -3.67 6.73 -1.89
C LEU A 23 -4.53 7.94 -1.54
N GLY A 24 -3.90 9.03 -1.07
CA GLY A 24 -4.56 10.30 -0.82
C GLY A 24 -5.28 10.83 -2.06
N HIS A 25 -4.66 10.76 -3.24
CA HIS A 25 -5.28 11.14 -4.51
C HIS A 25 -6.57 10.35 -4.80
N ILE A 26 -6.50 9.02 -4.63
CA ILE A 26 -7.63 8.10 -4.83
C ILE A 26 -8.77 8.45 -3.87
N TYR A 27 -8.46 8.60 -2.58
CA TYR A 27 -9.45 8.89 -1.54
C TYR A 27 -9.96 10.35 -1.54
N ARG A 28 -9.25 11.29 -2.19
CA ARG A 28 -9.72 12.65 -2.50
C ARG A 28 -10.60 12.74 -3.75
N LYS A 29 -10.85 11.62 -4.43
CA LYS A 29 -11.70 11.54 -5.65
C LYS A 29 -11.09 12.27 -6.84
N GLU A 30 -9.78 12.48 -6.83
CA GLU A 30 -9.11 13.09 -7.95
C GLU A 30 -8.96 12.03 -9.06
N PRO A 31 -9.26 12.38 -10.33
CA PRO A 31 -9.13 11.44 -11.43
C PRO A 31 -7.69 10.95 -11.52
N MET A 32 -7.52 9.63 -11.58
CA MET A 32 -6.22 9.01 -11.69
C MET A 32 -5.95 8.60 -13.14
N VAL A 33 -4.85 9.10 -13.70
CA VAL A 33 -4.39 8.66 -15.02
C VAL A 33 -3.84 7.23 -14.94
N PRO A 34 -3.98 6.40 -15.98
CA PRO A 34 -3.49 5.01 -15.97
C PRO A 34 -2.00 4.88 -15.63
N THR A 35 -1.19 5.87 -16.00
CA THR A 35 0.24 5.92 -15.69
C THR A 35 0.51 6.02 -14.18
N MET A 36 -0.32 6.77 -13.45
CA MET A 36 -0.21 6.89 -12.00
C MET A 36 -0.61 5.59 -11.32
N TYR A 37 -1.69 4.94 -11.77
CA TYR A 37 -2.07 3.61 -11.29
C TYR A 37 -0.95 2.59 -11.48
N MET A 38 -0.38 2.54 -12.69
CA MET A 38 0.72 1.62 -12.99
C MET A 38 1.96 1.95 -12.17
N GLY A 39 2.27 3.23 -11.94
CA GLY A 39 3.35 3.64 -11.05
C GLY A 39 3.17 3.08 -9.63
N LEU A 40 1.99 3.29 -9.02
CA LEU A 40 1.69 2.77 -7.68
C LEU A 40 1.76 1.24 -7.62
N TYR A 41 1.21 0.55 -8.63
CA TYR A 41 1.32 -0.89 -8.74
C TYR A 41 2.78 -1.36 -8.85
N THR A 42 3.58 -0.69 -9.68
CA THR A 42 5.01 -0.99 -9.85
C THR A 42 5.79 -0.75 -8.56
N HIS A 43 5.47 0.29 -7.78
CA HIS A 43 6.07 0.50 -6.46
C HIS A 43 5.78 -0.67 -5.51
N VAL A 44 4.53 -1.12 -5.41
CA VAL A 44 4.17 -2.27 -4.57
C VAL A 44 4.84 -3.56 -5.08
N TYR A 45 4.82 -3.80 -6.39
CA TYR A 45 5.48 -4.94 -7.01
C TYR A 45 6.97 -4.95 -6.73
N ASN A 46 7.65 -3.83 -6.98
CA ASN A 46 9.07 -3.68 -6.72
C ASN A 46 9.34 -3.89 -5.23
N PHE A 47 8.54 -3.34 -4.33
CA PHE A 47 8.75 -3.51 -2.89
C PHE A 47 8.61 -4.98 -2.45
N CYS A 48 7.64 -5.70 -3.02
CA CYS A 48 7.45 -7.13 -2.74
C CYS A 48 8.47 -8.06 -3.42
N THR A 49 9.27 -7.56 -4.38
CA THR A 49 10.21 -8.38 -5.19
C THR A 49 11.68 -7.94 -5.09
N THR A 50 11.95 -6.69 -4.75
CA THR A 50 13.28 -6.14 -4.50
C THR A 50 13.74 -6.47 -3.08
N VAL A 51 14.25 -7.67 -2.96
CA VAL A 51 15.47 -7.94 -2.21
C VAL A 51 16.47 -6.77 -2.22
N SER A 52 16.99 -6.39 -1.05
CA SER A 52 18.06 -5.38 -0.90
C SER A 52 19.07 -5.41 -2.06
N PRO A 53 19.35 -4.28 -2.72
CA PRO A 53 20.47 -4.20 -3.64
C PRO A 53 21.74 -4.14 -2.79
N LEU A 54 22.39 -5.28 -2.59
CA LEU A 54 23.79 -5.29 -2.16
C LEU A 54 24.75 -4.98 -3.31
N THR A 55 24.28 -4.77 -4.53
CA THR A 55 25.14 -4.46 -5.67
C THR A 55 24.43 -3.52 -6.63
N GLY A 56 24.97 -2.29 -6.76
CA GLY A 56 24.46 -1.24 -7.63
C GLY A 56 24.63 -1.58 -9.11
N THR A 57 23.65 -2.27 -9.69
CA THR A 57 23.53 -2.42 -11.15
C THR A 57 22.05 -2.35 -11.55
N PRO A 58 21.71 -1.70 -12.69
CA PRO A 58 20.33 -1.56 -13.13
C PRO A 58 19.76 -2.93 -13.54
N ILE A 59 18.60 -3.28 -13.00
CA ILE A 59 18.01 -4.63 -13.11
C ILE A 59 17.15 -4.74 -14.36
N LEU A 60 17.57 -5.60 -15.30
CA LEU A 60 16.73 -6.29 -16.28
C LEU A 60 16.12 -7.57 -15.65
N PRO A 61 15.03 -8.15 -16.20
CA PRO A 61 14.31 -9.23 -15.53
C PRO A 61 15.05 -10.56 -15.74
N ALA A 62 15.84 -10.98 -14.76
CA ALA A 62 16.52 -12.27 -14.77
C ALA A 62 15.82 -13.29 -13.85
N ARG A 63 15.21 -14.27 -14.52
CA ARG A 63 14.76 -15.57 -14.02
C ARG A 63 15.91 -16.31 -13.32
N ASN A 64 15.69 -16.84 -12.09
CA ASN A 64 16.21 -18.11 -11.53
C ASN A 64 16.54 -18.11 -10.00
N LEU A 65 15.67 -18.78 -9.24
CA LEU A 65 15.89 -20.06 -8.53
C LEU A 65 16.93 -20.27 -7.40
N ILE A 66 17.64 -19.27 -6.85
CA ILE A 66 18.54 -19.54 -5.68
C ILE A 66 18.41 -18.49 -4.56
N ARG A 67 17.26 -18.39 -3.87
CA ARG A 67 17.08 -17.38 -2.79
C ARG A 67 16.12 -17.72 -1.63
N MET A 68 15.71 -18.98 -1.44
CA MET A 68 14.49 -19.28 -0.65
C MET A 68 14.53 -18.95 0.86
N THR A 69 15.68 -18.96 1.54
CA THR A 69 15.70 -18.79 3.01
C THR A 69 15.84 -17.33 3.48
N VAL A 70 16.71 -16.53 2.85
CA VAL A 70 16.89 -15.10 3.18
C VAL A 70 15.77 -14.23 2.59
N GLN A 71 15.11 -14.71 1.52
CA GLN A 71 13.92 -14.04 0.97
C GLN A 71 12.73 -14.07 1.93
N LYS A 72 12.57 -15.13 2.74
CA LYS A 72 11.39 -15.29 3.59
C LYS A 72 11.31 -14.17 4.63
N GLU A 73 12.33 -14.01 5.47
CA GLU A 73 12.36 -13.00 6.54
C GLU A 73 12.23 -11.56 6.02
N THR A 74 12.82 -11.25 4.86
CA THR A 74 12.80 -9.91 4.29
C THR A 74 11.47 -9.58 3.63
N THR A 75 10.88 -10.52 2.90
CA THR A 75 9.55 -10.37 2.28
C THR A 75 8.46 -10.33 3.34
N ASP A 76 8.62 -11.09 4.42
CA ASP A 76 7.64 -11.15 5.50
C ASP A 76 7.65 -9.84 6.31
N PHE A 77 8.83 -9.25 6.61
CA PHE A 77 8.94 -7.91 7.21
C PHE A 77 8.29 -6.83 6.35
N VAL A 78 8.62 -6.80 5.06
CA VAL A 78 8.13 -5.84 4.06
C VAL A 78 6.60 -5.90 3.92
N GLY A 79 6.05 -7.11 3.86
CA GLY A 79 4.60 -7.29 3.75
C GLY A 79 3.84 -6.83 4.99
N THR A 80 4.36 -7.15 6.18
CA THR A 80 3.81 -6.68 7.47
C THR A 80 3.81 -5.15 7.55
N GLU A 81 4.90 -4.51 7.13
CA GLU A 81 5.03 -3.04 7.22
C GLU A 81 4.07 -2.33 6.26
N LEU A 82 3.96 -2.81 5.00
CA LEU A 82 2.97 -2.29 4.04
C LEU A 82 1.54 -2.49 4.54
N TYR A 83 1.23 -3.67 5.07
CA TYR A 83 -0.10 -3.96 5.58
C TYR A 83 -0.47 -3.04 6.74
N ASN A 84 0.42 -2.90 7.72
CA ASN A 84 0.18 -2.06 8.90
C ASN A 84 0.02 -0.59 8.53
N ASN A 85 0.87 -0.08 7.63
CA ASN A 85 0.77 1.30 7.17
C ASN A 85 -0.50 1.55 6.34
N LEU A 86 -0.90 0.61 5.48
CA LEU A 86 -2.17 0.70 4.75
C LEU A 86 -3.37 0.65 5.68
N ALA A 87 -3.36 -0.22 6.69
CA ALA A 87 -4.40 -0.30 7.69
C ALA A 87 -4.51 1.00 8.50
N ALA A 88 -3.38 1.58 8.90
CA ALA A 88 -3.34 2.88 9.59
C ALA A 88 -3.91 4.00 8.71
N PHE A 89 -3.48 4.10 7.45
CA PHE A 89 -3.99 5.09 6.51
C PHE A 89 -5.52 4.99 6.32
N ILE A 90 -6.05 3.78 6.13
CA ILE A 90 -7.49 3.57 5.95
C ILE A 90 -8.24 3.96 7.23
N LYS A 91 -7.71 3.60 8.40
CA LYS A 91 -8.31 3.94 9.69
C LYS A 91 -8.38 5.46 9.87
N ASP A 92 -7.28 6.16 9.65
CA ASP A 92 -7.20 7.63 9.77
C ASP A 92 -8.18 8.31 8.81
N HIS A 93 -8.28 7.81 7.58
CA HIS A 93 -9.24 8.32 6.61
C HIS A 93 -10.70 8.14 7.08
N VAL A 94 -11.04 6.97 7.61
CA VAL A 94 -12.39 6.68 8.14
C VAL A 94 -12.69 7.55 9.37
N GLU A 95 -11.70 7.79 10.24
CA GLU A 95 -11.86 8.68 11.39
C GLU A 95 -12.16 10.12 10.97
N VAL A 96 -11.52 10.63 9.90
CA VAL A 96 -11.83 11.94 9.32
C VAL A 96 -13.27 11.98 8.79
N ILE A 97 -13.70 10.96 8.02
CA ILE A 97 -15.08 10.87 7.53
C ILE A 97 -16.08 10.84 8.69
N LEU A 98 -15.78 10.07 9.74
CA LEU A 98 -16.64 9.95 10.91
C LEU A 98 -16.77 11.29 11.65
N LYS A 99 -15.67 12.03 11.80
CA LYS A 99 -15.67 13.35 12.43
C LYS A 99 -16.53 14.35 11.65
N GLU A 100 -16.41 14.37 10.32
CA GLU A 100 -17.23 15.24 9.47
C GLU A 100 -18.70 14.80 9.42
N SER A 101 -18.98 13.50 9.52
CA SER A 101 -20.34 12.97 9.66
C SER A 101 -21.00 13.39 10.97
N LYS A 102 -20.28 13.34 12.10
CA LYS A 102 -20.76 13.77 13.42
C LYS A 102 -21.08 15.26 13.52
N ARG A 103 -20.52 16.08 12.64
CA ARG A 103 -20.84 17.52 12.54
C ARG A 103 -22.17 17.79 11.85
N ARG A 104 -22.71 16.80 11.15
CA ARG A 104 -23.99 16.86 10.43
C ARG A 104 -25.05 16.14 11.24
N SER A 105 -26.32 16.42 10.99
CA SER A 105 -27.43 15.78 11.70
C SER A 105 -28.61 15.58 10.76
N GLY A 106 -29.44 14.57 11.06
CA GLY A 106 -30.64 14.26 10.29
C GLY A 106 -30.34 13.79 8.86
N GLU A 107 -31.08 14.31 7.89
CA GLU A 107 -31.01 13.89 6.48
C GLU A 107 -29.65 14.21 5.83
N GLU A 108 -29.01 15.31 6.23
CA GLU A 108 -27.70 15.71 5.70
C GLU A 108 -26.61 14.70 6.06
N GLN A 109 -26.71 14.12 7.25
CA GLN A 109 -25.80 13.07 7.70
C GLN A 109 -25.97 11.79 6.86
N LEU A 110 -27.21 11.40 6.56
CA LEU A 110 -27.51 10.21 5.74
C LEU A 110 -27.04 10.39 4.29
N LYS A 111 -27.28 11.56 3.69
CA LYS A 111 -26.77 11.91 2.35
C LYS A 111 -25.24 11.88 2.31
N TYR A 112 -24.59 12.50 3.30
CA TYR A 112 -23.14 12.47 3.41
C TYR A 112 -22.61 11.03 3.53
N PHE A 113 -23.19 10.22 4.42
CA PHE A 113 -22.77 8.83 4.62
C PHE A 113 -22.89 8.01 3.32
N THR A 114 -24.02 8.10 2.63
CA THR A 114 -24.26 7.33 1.39
C THR A 114 -23.21 7.65 0.33
N VAL A 115 -22.94 8.94 0.13
CA VAL A 115 -21.91 9.41 -0.81
C VAL A 115 -20.53 8.90 -0.40
N GLN A 116 -20.14 9.08 0.87
CA GLN A 116 -18.82 8.64 1.35
C GLN A 116 -18.66 7.12 1.28
N TRP A 117 -19.72 6.36 1.53
CA TRP A 117 -19.70 4.90 1.46
C TRP A 117 -19.45 4.40 0.04
N ASP A 118 -20.17 4.93 -0.95
CA ASP A 118 -19.98 4.55 -2.35
C ASP A 118 -18.57 4.87 -2.85
N LEU A 119 -18.04 6.02 -2.41
CA LEU A 119 -16.68 6.45 -2.73
C LEU A 119 -15.64 5.57 -2.07
N PHE A 120 -15.82 5.26 -0.78
CA PHE A 120 -14.96 4.34 -0.06
C PHE A 120 -14.91 2.99 -0.78
N ARG A 121 -16.08 2.45 -1.18
CA ARG A 121 -16.17 1.20 -1.94
C ARG A 121 -15.43 1.25 -3.27
N PHE A 122 -15.54 2.36 -4.00
CA PHE A 122 -14.81 2.57 -5.25
C PHE A 122 -13.29 2.60 -4.99
N CYS A 123 -12.83 3.42 -4.04
CA CYS A 123 -11.43 3.54 -3.67
C CYS A 123 -10.85 2.19 -3.22
N SER A 124 -11.58 1.44 -2.39
CA SER A 124 -11.16 0.11 -1.95
C SER A 124 -10.94 -0.88 -3.11
N LYS A 125 -11.73 -0.80 -4.19
CA LYS A 125 -11.48 -1.63 -5.39
C LYS A 125 -10.17 -1.26 -6.08
N VAL A 126 -9.89 0.04 -6.20
CA VAL A 126 -8.66 0.54 -6.82
C VAL A 126 -7.44 0.15 -5.98
N VAL A 127 -7.49 0.37 -4.67
CA VAL A 127 -6.45 -0.03 -3.71
C VAL A 127 -6.21 -1.53 -3.76
N ASN A 128 -7.27 -2.35 -3.76
CA ASN A 128 -7.13 -3.80 -3.93
C ASN A 128 -6.40 -4.18 -5.22
N GLY A 129 -6.57 -3.42 -6.30
CA GLY A 129 -5.82 -3.59 -7.55
C GLY A 129 -4.34 -3.22 -7.41
N ILE A 130 -4.04 -2.07 -6.81
CA ILE A 130 -2.67 -1.60 -6.57
C ILE A 130 -1.90 -2.61 -5.70
N PHE A 131 -2.55 -3.11 -4.65
CA PHE A 131 -1.97 -4.09 -3.72
C PHE A 131 -2.19 -5.55 -4.15
N ALA A 132 -2.62 -5.81 -5.40
CA ALA A 132 -2.95 -7.16 -5.85
C ALA A 132 -1.77 -8.15 -5.74
N TYR A 133 -0.53 -7.66 -5.91
CA TYR A 133 0.65 -8.50 -5.74
C TYR A 133 0.84 -8.91 -4.27
N LEU A 134 0.75 -7.96 -3.33
CA LEU A 134 0.80 -8.23 -1.89
C LEU A 134 -0.32 -9.21 -1.48
N ASN A 135 -1.54 -9.00 -1.98
CA ASN A 135 -2.69 -9.86 -1.68
C ASN A 135 -2.49 -11.30 -2.16
N ARG A 136 -1.88 -11.48 -3.33
CA ARG A 136 -1.66 -12.82 -3.92
C ARG A 136 -0.50 -13.55 -3.28
N HIS A 137 0.57 -12.85 -2.92
CA HIS A 137 1.84 -13.48 -2.57
C HIS A 137 2.19 -13.40 -1.08
N TRP A 138 1.70 -12.41 -0.35
CA TRP A 138 1.97 -12.27 1.08
C TRP A 138 0.75 -12.67 1.92
N ILE A 139 -0.43 -12.08 1.66
CA ILE A 139 -1.63 -12.36 2.46
C ILE A 139 -2.04 -13.84 2.41
N LYS A 140 -1.98 -14.49 1.25
CA LYS A 140 -2.28 -15.93 1.15
C LYS A 140 -1.38 -16.78 2.04
N ARG A 141 -0.08 -16.47 2.10
CA ARG A 141 0.88 -17.19 2.94
C ARG A 141 0.61 -16.95 4.44
N GLU A 142 0.17 -15.75 4.80
CA GLU A 142 -0.16 -15.41 6.19
C GLU A 142 -1.47 -16.05 6.65
N LEU A 143 -2.45 -16.23 5.75
CA LEU A 143 -3.73 -16.88 6.05
C LEU A 143 -3.67 -18.42 6.04
N GLU A 144 -2.68 -19.00 5.33
CA GLU A 144 -2.45 -20.44 5.25
C GLU A 144 -1.58 -20.99 6.41
N ASN A 145 -0.93 -20.11 7.18
CA ASN A 145 -0.21 -20.44 8.42
C ASN A 145 -1.14 -20.35 9.64
#